data_AF-A0A3P1CAX3-F1
#
_entry.id   AF-A0A3P1CAX3-F1
#
_cell.length_a   1.000
_cell.length_b   1.000
_cell.length_c   1.000
_cell.angle_alpha   90.00
_cell.angle_beta   90.00
_cell.angle_gamma   90.00
#
_symmetry.space_group_name_H-M   'P 1'
#
loop_
_entity.id
_entity.type
_entity.pdbx_description
1 polymer ?
#
loop_
_entity_poly.entity_id
_entity_poly.type
_entity_poly.pdbx_seq_one_letter_code
_entity_poly.pdbx_strand_id
1 'polypeptide(L)'
;MKALVIGGGGSKGAFAVGVLKFIHQNIQPIDTFDIYSGTSTGSLISPLALLGEMDLLEEIYTTTRNEDVLNKHSVGRILTDISIHDATPLLRLIERNLTAARSARIMASLKQLYLSAVSLQTQELVHFATRDTASTASYRIEKITTPTELQRAMLASSCQPIYMQPIDVFQRGKEQFCDGGVRENTPLQVAVENGATEIIAISMGPKVGQSVFSSSFLTKATAILGFTIDTFSTDVGQNDYRLPTFVAEVNQYLATVKSQLAANGVSPSVIAESFVTATNPISSKPLLKLHEIRPDINLSSDEFGGEGGLLFDPVKMRMMMTMGFDMAKRHFSGLVPAGPSL
;
A
#
# COMPACT_ATOMS: atom_id res chain seq x y z
N MET A 1 -7.05 -15.34 -7.76
CA MET A 1 -7.05 -13.91 -8.19
C MET A 1 -5.68 -13.33 -7.92
N LYS A 2 -5.19 -12.41 -8.76
CA LYS A 2 -3.94 -11.69 -8.54
C LYS A 2 -4.20 -10.31 -7.95
N ALA A 3 -3.44 -9.92 -6.94
CA ALA A 3 -3.53 -8.58 -6.37
C ALA A 3 -2.24 -7.78 -6.52
N LEU A 4 -2.40 -6.48 -6.71
CA LEU A 4 -1.35 -5.48 -6.57
C LEU A 4 -1.62 -4.66 -5.31
N VAL A 5 -0.69 -4.72 -4.35
CA VAL A 5 -0.82 -4.07 -3.05
C VAL A 5 0.32 -3.08 -2.88
N ILE A 6 -0.01 -1.80 -2.67
CA ILE A 6 0.98 -0.72 -2.61
C ILE A 6 0.86 0.01 -1.28
N GLY A 7 1.95 0.02 -0.53
CA GLY A 7 2.00 0.65 0.77
C GLY A 7 2.17 2.17 0.74
N GLY A 8 2.05 2.79 1.90
CA GLY A 8 2.27 4.22 2.10
C GLY A 8 3.73 4.64 2.06
N GLY A 9 3.97 5.96 1.96
CA GLY A 9 5.33 6.52 1.95
C GLY A 9 5.51 7.89 1.29
N GLY A 10 4.45 8.64 0.97
CA GLY A 10 4.57 9.97 0.35
C GLY A 10 5.35 9.95 -0.98
N SER A 11 6.34 10.83 -1.10
CA SER A 11 7.26 10.92 -2.25
C SER A 11 8.03 9.62 -2.53
N LYS A 12 8.22 8.77 -1.52
CA LYS A 12 8.86 7.44 -1.65
C LYS A 12 8.06 6.52 -2.59
N GLY A 13 6.79 6.83 -2.85
CA GLY A 13 5.97 6.13 -3.86
C GLY A 13 6.60 6.13 -5.27
N ALA A 14 7.57 7.01 -5.55
CA ALA A 14 8.36 6.95 -6.78
C ALA A 14 9.09 5.59 -6.93
N PHE A 15 9.55 5.00 -5.82
CA PHE A 15 10.06 3.63 -5.80
C PHE A 15 9.00 2.63 -6.30
N ALA A 16 7.77 2.71 -5.80
CA ALA A 16 6.69 1.84 -6.25
C ALA A 16 6.39 2.02 -7.75
N VAL A 17 6.38 3.25 -8.25
CA VAL A 17 6.23 3.52 -9.70
C VAL A 17 7.35 2.86 -10.51
N GLY A 18 8.59 2.88 -10.01
CA GLY A 18 9.72 2.15 -10.61
C GLY A 18 9.49 0.64 -10.68
N VAL A 19 9.00 0.05 -9.59
CA VAL A 19 8.61 -1.37 -9.53
C VAL A 19 7.52 -1.69 -10.56
N LEU A 20 6.47 -0.86 -10.62
CA LEU A 20 5.37 -1.02 -11.57
C LEU A 20 5.86 -0.92 -13.01
N LYS A 21 6.77 0.01 -13.31
CA LYS A 21 7.38 0.15 -14.63
C LYS A 21 8.08 -1.13 -15.06
N PHE A 22 8.88 -1.74 -14.18
CA PHE A 22 9.54 -3.01 -14.48
C PHE A 22 8.51 -4.12 -14.74
N ILE A 23 7.50 -4.24 -13.88
CA ILE A 23 6.43 -5.25 -14.02
C ILE A 23 5.71 -5.07 -15.36
N HIS A 24 5.28 -3.85 -15.67
CA HIS A 24 4.57 -3.50 -16.90
C HIS A 24 5.34 -3.91 -18.16
N GLN A 25 6.66 -3.66 -18.16
CA GLN A 25 7.52 -3.89 -19.32
C GLN A 25 7.99 -5.35 -19.46
N ASN A 26 8.16 -6.08 -18.36
CA ASN A 26 8.91 -7.35 -18.37
C ASN A 26 8.13 -8.55 -17.80
N ILE A 27 7.07 -8.32 -17.04
CA ILE A 27 6.34 -9.39 -16.32
C ILE A 27 4.91 -9.52 -16.85
N GLN A 28 4.10 -8.46 -16.71
CA GLN A 28 2.72 -8.39 -17.21
C GLN A 28 2.22 -6.94 -17.17
N PRO A 29 1.23 -6.55 -18.00
CA PRO A 29 0.64 -5.22 -17.91
C PRO A 29 0.06 -4.95 -16.51
N ILE A 30 0.25 -3.74 -15.97
CA ILE A 30 -0.12 -3.44 -14.58
C ILE A 30 -1.63 -3.31 -14.37
N ASP A 31 -2.41 -3.28 -15.45
CA ASP A 31 -3.86 -3.27 -15.44
C ASP A 31 -4.46 -4.70 -15.54
N THR A 32 -3.68 -5.76 -15.40
CA THR A 32 -4.21 -7.14 -15.46
C THR A 32 -4.43 -7.80 -14.10
N PHE A 33 -4.30 -7.07 -12.99
CA PHE A 33 -4.64 -7.61 -11.67
C PHE A 33 -6.15 -7.56 -11.43
N ASP A 34 -6.64 -8.44 -10.57
CA ASP A 34 -8.05 -8.50 -10.19
C ASP A 34 -8.37 -7.56 -9.02
N ILE A 35 -7.37 -7.36 -8.13
CA ILE A 35 -7.48 -6.57 -6.91
C ILE A 35 -6.35 -5.55 -6.85
N TYR A 36 -6.69 -4.32 -6.49
CA TYR A 36 -5.77 -3.22 -6.23
C TYR A 36 -6.05 -2.72 -4.83
N SER A 37 -5.07 -2.69 -3.95
CA SER A 37 -5.21 -2.04 -2.64
C SER A 37 -4.06 -1.08 -2.38
N GLY A 38 -4.37 0.04 -1.73
CA GLY A 38 -3.43 1.13 -1.55
C GLY A 38 -3.67 1.93 -0.28
N THR A 39 -2.59 2.24 0.43
CA THR A 39 -2.59 3.17 1.57
C THR A 39 -1.76 4.39 1.21
N SER A 40 -2.22 5.61 1.55
CA SER A 40 -1.47 6.85 1.33
C SER A 40 -1.05 7.02 -0.13
N THR A 41 0.23 7.24 -0.42
CA THR A 41 0.77 7.25 -1.78
C THR A 41 0.31 6.03 -2.62
N GLY A 42 0.15 4.84 -2.02
CA GLY A 42 -0.41 3.67 -2.68
C GLY A 42 -1.88 3.85 -3.10
N SER A 43 -2.68 4.58 -2.33
CA SER A 43 -4.05 4.95 -2.69
C SER A 43 -4.12 5.93 -3.87
N LEU A 44 -3.04 6.68 -4.12
CA LEU A 44 -2.90 7.57 -5.27
C LEU A 44 -2.46 6.79 -6.52
N ILE A 45 -1.61 5.78 -6.34
CA ILE A 45 -1.07 4.96 -7.42
C ILE A 45 -2.09 3.90 -7.88
N SER A 46 -2.73 3.18 -6.96
CA SER A 46 -3.60 2.04 -7.25
C SER A 46 -4.73 2.32 -8.25
N PRO A 47 -5.47 3.44 -8.18
CA PRO A 47 -6.52 3.75 -9.16
C PRO A 47 -5.96 3.97 -10.58
N LEU A 48 -4.77 4.56 -10.71
CA LEU A 48 -4.12 4.79 -12.01
C LEU A 48 -3.49 3.50 -12.55
N ALA A 49 -2.91 2.67 -11.68
CA ALA A 49 -2.41 1.35 -12.05
C ALA A 49 -3.53 0.43 -12.53
N LEU A 50 -4.71 0.49 -11.89
CA LEU A 50 -5.92 -0.22 -12.32
C LEU A 50 -6.33 0.11 -13.75
N LEU A 51 -6.10 1.36 -14.18
CA LEU A 51 -6.37 1.85 -15.53
C LEU A 51 -5.21 1.64 -16.52
N GLY A 52 -4.04 1.18 -16.05
CA GLY A 52 -2.84 1.01 -16.88
C GLY A 52 -2.12 2.30 -17.21
N GLU A 53 -2.37 3.39 -16.48
CA GLU A 53 -1.84 4.73 -16.76
C GLU A 53 -0.37 4.88 -16.29
N MET A 54 0.52 4.01 -16.79
CA MET A 54 1.93 3.96 -16.40
C MET A 54 2.67 5.26 -16.70
N ASP A 55 2.47 5.84 -17.90
CA ASP A 55 3.12 7.10 -18.29
C ASP A 55 2.75 8.26 -17.35
N LEU A 56 1.47 8.33 -16.96
CA LEU A 56 0.98 9.34 -16.02
C LEU A 56 1.57 9.14 -14.61
N LEU A 57 1.69 7.89 -14.17
CA LEU A 57 2.34 7.57 -12.89
C LEU A 57 3.81 8.02 -12.90
N GLU A 58 4.55 7.77 -13.97
CA GLU A 58 5.92 8.26 -14.13
C GLU A 58 5.97 9.78 -14.13
N GLU A 59 5.08 10.46 -14.86
CA GLU A 59 5.01 11.91 -14.90
C GLU A 59 4.79 12.50 -13.49
N ILE A 60 3.75 12.04 -12.78
CA ILE A 60 3.41 12.53 -11.44
C ILE A 60 4.59 12.32 -10.49
N TYR A 61 5.17 11.12 -10.47
CA TYR A 61 6.25 10.78 -9.54
C TYR A 61 7.65 11.21 -10.02
N THR A 62 7.75 12.03 -11.07
CA THR A 62 9.03 12.64 -11.47
C THR A 62 8.96 14.15 -11.68
N THR A 63 7.78 14.75 -11.58
CA THR A 63 7.58 16.20 -11.77
C THR A 63 7.02 16.93 -10.55
N THR A 64 6.35 16.22 -9.64
CA THR A 64 5.74 16.80 -8.42
C THR A 64 6.79 17.38 -7.47
N ARG A 65 6.50 18.56 -6.90
CA ARG A 65 7.33 19.27 -5.91
C ARG A 65 6.57 19.44 -4.59
N ASN A 66 7.28 19.85 -3.53
CA ASN A 66 6.67 20.05 -2.21
C ASN A 66 5.43 20.94 -2.23
N GLU A 67 5.45 22.04 -2.99
CA GLU A 67 4.35 23.01 -3.06
C GLU A 67 3.11 22.51 -3.83
N ASP A 68 3.25 21.44 -4.61
CA ASP A 68 2.12 20.78 -5.28
C ASP A 68 1.32 19.92 -4.29
N VAL A 69 1.93 19.50 -3.18
CA VAL A 69 1.35 18.55 -2.22
C VAL A 69 1.10 19.19 -0.85
N LEU A 70 2.04 19.98 -0.36
CA LEU A 70 2.08 20.57 0.97
C LEU A 70 1.91 22.08 0.91
N ASN A 71 1.17 22.64 1.87
CA ASN A 71 1.09 24.07 2.03
C ASN A 71 2.26 24.57 2.91
N LYS A 72 2.89 25.70 2.56
CA LYS A 72 4.03 26.26 3.33
C LYS A 72 3.63 26.68 4.75
N HIS A 73 2.33 26.82 5.03
CA HIS A 73 1.79 27.30 6.30
C HIS A 73 1.33 26.18 7.28
N SER A 74 1.30 24.92 6.85
CA SER A 74 0.82 23.75 7.63
C SER A 74 1.73 23.44 8.82
N VAL A 75 3.06 23.46 8.58
CA VAL A 75 4.08 22.98 9.52
C VAL A 75 4.19 23.89 10.76
N GLY A 76 3.83 25.16 10.65
CA GLY A 76 3.88 26.14 11.75
C GLY A 76 2.58 26.31 12.53
N ARG A 77 1.45 25.79 12.03
CA ARG A 77 0.10 26.01 12.58
C ARG A 77 -0.43 24.91 13.48
N ILE A 78 0.30 23.79 13.60
CA ILE A 78 -0.07 22.65 14.48
C ILE A 78 -0.30 23.09 15.94
N LEU A 79 0.28 24.22 16.36
CA LEU A 79 0.18 24.74 17.73
C LEU A 79 -0.78 25.93 17.93
N THR A 80 -1.40 26.49 16.87
CA THR A 80 -2.05 27.84 16.98
C THR A 80 -3.38 28.01 16.24
N ASP A 81 -4.28 27.04 16.30
CA ASP A 81 -5.67 27.14 15.81
C ASP A 81 -5.95 27.14 14.29
N ILE A 82 -7.18 26.68 14.03
CA ILE A 82 -7.73 26.01 12.86
C ILE A 82 -7.92 26.98 11.68
N SER A 83 -7.37 26.62 10.52
CA SER A 83 -7.78 27.18 9.24
C SER A 83 -8.06 26.03 8.28
N ILE A 84 -9.34 25.96 7.92
CA ILE A 84 -9.97 25.04 6.98
C ILE A 84 -9.23 25.19 5.64
N HIS A 85 -8.75 24.08 5.06
CA HIS A 85 -8.07 23.93 3.74
C HIS A 85 -6.55 23.66 3.73
N ASP A 86 -6.04 22.79 4.60
CA ASP A 86 -4.62 22.38 4.55
C ASP A 86 -4.30 21.34 3.45
N ALA A 87 -5.27 20.51 3.07
CA ALA A 87 -5.07 19.43 2.08
C ALA A 87 -5.36 19.83 0.62
N THR A 88 -5.58 21.13 0.35
CA THR A 88 -6.04 21.61 -0.97
C THR A 88 -5.02 21.42 -2.11
N PRO A 89 -3.70 21.61 -1.92
CA PRO A 89 -2.75 21.36 -3.01
C PRO A 89 -2.83 19.91 -3.53
N LEU A 90 -2.79 18.94 -2.61
CA LEU A 90 -2.94 17.53 -2.96
C LEU A 90 -4.31 17.23 -3.58
N LEU A 91 -5.40 17.79 -3.06
CA LEU A 91 -6.73 17.61 -3.67
C LEU A 91 -6.76 18.09 -5.13
N ARG A 92 -6.20 19.28 -5.42
CA ARG A 92 -6.12 19.78 -6.79
C ARG A 92 -5.27 18.89 -7.68
N LEU A 93 -4.17 18.34 -7.15
CA LEU A 93 -3.34 17.38 -7.88
C LEU A 93 -4.13 16.09 -8.19
N ILE A 94 -4.92 15.59 -7.23
CA ILE A 94 -5.81 14.43 -7.44
C ILE A 94 -6.86 14.77 -8.51
N GLU A 95 -7.57 15.88 -8.39
CA GLU A 95 -8.62 16.29 -9.33
C GLU A 95 -8.10 16.50 -10.76
N ARG A 96 -6.90 17.09 -10.89
CA ARG A 96 -6.25 17.32 -12.19
C ARG A 96 -5.94 16.01 -12.91
N ASN A 97 -5.44 15.01 -12.18
CA ASN A 97 -5.01 13.74 -12.78
C ASN A 97 -6.17 12.74 -12.90
N LEU A 98 -7.10 12.75 -11.95
CA LEU A 98 -8.27 11.88 -11.90
C LEU A 98 -9.49 12.58 -12.53
N THR A 99 -9.42 12.78 -13.85
CA THR A 99 -10.50 13.40 -14.63
C THR A 99 -11.80 12.61 -14.52
N ALA A 100 -12.93 13.25 -14.85
CA ALA A 100 -14.24 12.59 -14.87
C ALA A 100 -14.23 11.29 -15.71
N ALA A 101 -13.51 11.29 -16.84
CA ALA A 101 -13.36 10.11 -17.69
C ALA A 101 -12.60 8.96 -17.00
N ARG A 102 -11.51 9.26 -16.29
CA ARG A 102 -10.76 8.25 -15.52
C ARG A 102 -11.57 7.74 -14.33
N SER A 103 -12.22 8.63 -13.58
CA SER A 103 -13.11 8.24 -12.49
C SER A 103 -14.23 7.32 -12.96
N ALA A 104 -14.87 7.64 -14.10
CA ALA A 104 -15.91 6.78 -14.68
C ALA A 104 -15.37 5.39 -15.06
N ARG A 105 -14.17 5.30 -15.66
CA ARG A 105 -13.52 4.02 -15.98
C ARG A 105 -13.21 3.19 -14.73
N ILE A 106 -12.73 3.82 -13.66
CA ILE A 106 -12.45 3.14 -12.38
C ILE A 106 -13.75 2.59 -11.78
N MET A 107 -14.79 3.42 -11.71
CA MET A 107 -16.08 3.06 -11.13
C MET A 107 -16.81 1.98 -11.95
N ALA A 108 -16.63 1.94 -13.27
CA ALA A 108 -17.20 0.93 -14.15
C ALA A 108 -16.41 -0.38 -14.20
N SER A 109 -15.18 -0.42 -13.67
CA SER A 109 -14.33 -1.60 -13.67
C SER A 109 -14.91 -2.74 -12.84
N LEU A 110 -14.70 -3.98 -13.29
CA LEU A 110 -15.01 -5.18 -12.51
C LEU A 110 -13.90 -5.53 -11.49
N LYS A 111 -12.74 -4.88 -11.60
CA LYS A 111 -11.61 -5.03 -10.66
C LYS A 111 -11.98 -4.43 -9.32
N GLN A 112 -11.46 -5.02 -8.24
CA GLN A 112 -11.67 -4.51 -6.89
C GLN A 112 -10.60 -3.47 -6.58
N LEU A 113 -11.01 -2.31 -6.07
CA LEU A 113 -10.11 -1.26 -5.60
C LEU A 113 -10.40 -1.00 -4.13
N TYR A 114 -9.37 -1.00 -3.29
CA TYR A 114 -9.44 -0.71 -1.86
C TYR A 114 -8.48 0.42 -1.48
N LEU A 115 -9.00 1.50 -0.91
CA LEU A 115 -8.20 2.64 -0.44
C LEU A 115 -8.30 2.71 1.09
N SER A 116 -7.19 2.54 1.79
CA SER A 116 -7.20 2.39 3.26
C SER A 116 -7.07 3.72 3.98
N ALA A 117 -7.91 3.95 4.98
CA ALA A 117 -7.88 5.10 5.86
C ALA A 117 -8.25 4.69 7.29
N VAL A 118 -8.05 5.57 8.26
CA VAL A 118 -8.49 5.35 9.64
C VAL A 118 -9.56 6.37 10.01
N SER A 119 -10.68 5.88 10.54
CA SER A 119 -11.70 6.74 11.15
C SER A 119 -11.18 7.30 12.47
N LEU A 120 -11.23 8.62 12.65
CA LEU A 120 -10.87 9.24 13.92
C LEU A 120 -11.96 9.13 14.98
N GLN A 121 -13.21 8.87 14.58
CA GLN A 121 -14.34 8.76 15.51
C GLN A 121 -14.50 7.33 16.04
N THR A 122 -14.17 6.31 15.24
CA THR A 122 -14.29 4.89 15.66
C THR A 122 -12.95 4.21 15.87
N GLN A 123 -11.84 4.81 15.42
CA GLN A 123 -10.49 4.22 15.41
C GLN A 123 -10.39 2.97 14.52
N GLU A 124 -11.42 2.68 13.72
CA GLU A 124 -11.44 1.53 12.84
C GLU A 124 -10.59 1.79 11.60
N LEU A 125 -9.93 0.73 11.13
CA LEU A 125 -9.41 0.67 9.78
C LEU A 125 -10.59 0.60 8.81
N VAL A 126 -10.61 1.49 7.83
CA VAL A 126 -11.68 1.59 6.82
C VAL A 126 -11.06 1.46 5.44
N HIS A 127 -11.57 0.54 4.62
CA HIS A 127 -11.26 0.50 3.21
C HIS A 127 -12.41 1.07 2.40
N PHE A 128 -12.13 2.13 1.65
CA PHE A 128 -13.05 2.62 0.64
C PHE A 128 -12.98 1.72 -0.59
N ALA A 129 -14.12 1.16 -0.99
CA ALA A 129 -14.19 0.16 -2.06
C ALA A 129 -15.05 0.62 -3.23
N THR A 130 -14.64 0.33 -4.46
CA THR A 130 -15.47 0.58 -5.66
C THR A 130 -16.48 -0.53 -5.94
N ARG A 131 -16.34 -1.67 -5.25
CA ARG A 131 -17.17 -2.87 -5.40
C ARG A 131 -17.82 -3.23 -4.07
N ASP A 132 -18.96 -3.90 -4.13
CA ASP A 132 -19.61 -4.46 -2.93
C ASP A 132 -18.69 -5.50 -2.29
N THR A 133 -18.30 -5.22 -1.05
CA THR A 133 -17.39 -6.05 -0.25
C THR A 133 -17.89 -6.03 1.19
N ALA A 134 -17.81 -7.17 1.89
CA ALA A 134 -18.26 -7.25 3.27
C ALA A 134 -17.19 -6.72 4.24
N SER A 135 -17.64 -6.00 5.27
CA SER A 135 -16.81 -5.69 6.43
C SER A 135 -16.46 -6.96 7.22
N THR A 136 -15.37 -6.91 7.97
CA THR A 136 -14.94 -8.00 8.85
C THR A 136 -14.79 -7.50 10.29
N ALA A 137 -14.36 -8.37 11.19
CA ALA A 137 -14.00 -7.96 12.55
C ALA A 137 -12.71 -7.09 12.60
N SER A 138 -11.91 -7.09 11.54
CA SER A 138 -10.62 -6.38 11.48
C SER A 138 -10.71 -5.01 10.81
N TYR A 139 -11.64 -4.84 9.86
CA TYR A 139 -11.83 -3.58 9.14
C TYR A 139 -13.28 -3.38 8.69
N ARG A 140 -13.62 -2.13 8.43
CA ARG A 140 -14.90 -1.72 7.83
C ARG A 140 -14.72 -1.44 6.34
N ILE A 141 -15.67 -1.88 5.52
CA ILE A 141 -15.78 -1.46 4.12
C ILE A 141 -16.76 -0.30 4.01
N GLU A 142 -16.37 0.74 3.29
CA GLU A 142 -17.27 1.82 2.87
C GLU A 142 -17.30 1.90 1.34
N LYS A 143 -18.49 1.81 0.74
CA LYS A 143 -18.63 1.81 -0.71
C LYS A 143 -18.52 3.23 -1.28
N ILE A 144 -17.64 3.41 -2.25
CA ILE A 144 -17.57 4.61 -3.08
C ILE A 144 -18.68 4.53 -4.14
N THR A 145 -19.47 5.58 -4.25
CA THR A 145 -20.60 5.69 -5.18
C THR A 145 -20.46 6.82 -6.18
N THR A 146 -19.60 7.80 -5.92
CA THR A 146 -19.39 8.95 -6.81
C THR A 146 -17.90 9.22 -7.11
N PRO A 147 -17.57 9.88 -8.24
CA PRO A 147 -16.22 10.37 -8.52
C PRO A 147 -15.64 11.26 -7.42
N THR A 148 -16.48 12.11 -6.81
CA THR A 148 -16.06 13.00 -5.72
C THR A 148 -15.69 12.22 -4.47
N GLU A 149 -16.46 11.18 -4.12
CA GLU A 149 -16.11 10.26 -3.02
C GLU A 149 -14.80 9.53 -3.30
N LEU A 150 -14.54 9.11 -4.55
CA LEU A 150 -13.26 8.48 -4.92
C LEU A 150 -12.08 9.44 -4.69
N GLN A 151 -12.17 10.67 -5.19
CA GLN A 151 -11.13 11.69 -5.03
C GLN A 151 -10.91 12.03 -3.54
N ARG A 152 -11.98 12.13 -2.76
CA ARG A 152 -11.91 12.37 -1.31
C ARG A 152 -11.37 11.15 -0.56
N ALA A 153 -11.69 9.92 -0.95
CA ALA A 153 -11.12 8.71 -0.37
C ALA A 153 -9.60 8.62 -0.59
N MET A 154 -9.14 8.96 -1.81
CA MET A 154 -7.70 9.08 -2.12
C MET A 154 -7.03 10.14 -1.25
N LEU A 155 -7.68 11.30 -1.08
CA LEU A 155 -7.16 12.36 -0.21
C LEU A 155 -7.10 11.91 1.26
N ALA A 156 -8.18 11.33 1.79
CA ALA A 156 -8.28 10.86 3.17
C ALA A 156 -7.20 9.83 3.50
N SER A 157 -6.99 8.87 2.60
CA SER A 157 -5.95 7.85 2.73
C SER A 157 -4.54 8.44 2.76
N SER A 158 -4.35 9.67 2.27
CA SER A 158 -3.07 10.39 2.23
C SER A 158 -2.98 11.55 3.24
N CYS A 159 -3.99 11.73 4.11
CA CYS A 159 -3.98 12.77 5.14
C CYS A 159 -3.13 12.35 6.34
N GLN A 160 -1.80 12.41 6.18
CA GLN A 160 -0.86 12.01 7.22
C GLN A 160 -1.03 12.90 8.46
N PRO A 161 -1.25 12.33 9.66
CA PRO A 161 -1.38 13.12 10.88
C PRO A 161 -0.17 14.03 11.09
N ILE A 162 -0.38 15.16 11.76
CA ILE A 162 0.59 16.28 11.93
C ILE A 162 0.76 17.12 10.67
N TYR A 163 0.77 16.52 9.47
CA TYR A 163 1.09 17.25 8.23
C TYR A 163 -0.15 17.67 7.43
N MET A 164 -1.24 16.92 7.55
CA MET A 164 -2.49 17.18 6.83
C MET A 164 -3.69 16.96 7.75
N GLN A 165 -4.73 17.77 7.55
CA GLN A 165 -5.97 17.67 8.29
C GLN A 165 -6.81 16.47 7.82
N PRO A 166 -7.47 15.75 8.74
CA PRO A 166 -8.38 14.67 8.36
C PRO A 166 -9.63 15.24 7.68
N ILE A 167 -10.26 14.45 6.81
CA ILE A 167 -11.40 14.91 6.01
C ILE A 167 -12.62 14.00 6.14
N ASP A 168 -13.80 14.59 5.99
CA ASP A 168 -15.06 13.86 5.89
C ASP A 168 -15.30 13.46 4.43
N VAL A 169 -15.03 12.20 4.08
CA VAL A 169 -15.13 11.71 2.69
C VAL A 169 -16.55 11.86 2.13
N PHE A 170 -17.57 11.56 2.94
CA PHE A 170 -18.97 11.52 2.51
C PHE A 170 -19.73 12.83 2.74
N GLN A 171 -19.08 13.82 3.35
CA GLN A 171 -19.66 15.13 3.68
C GLN A 171 -20.95 15.03 4.50
N ARG A 172 -20.98 14.08 5.45
CA ARG A 172 -22.14 13.80 6.32
C ARG A 172 -22.07 14.53 7.65
N GLY A 173 -20.95 15.16 7.97
CA GLY A 173 -20.66 15.84 9.24
C GLY A 173 -20.50 14.88 10.43
N LYS A 174 -20.22 13.60 10.17
CA LYS A 174 -20.22 12.54 11.21
C LYS A 174 -18.86 11.93 11.47
N GLU A 175 -18.03 11.84 10.44
CA GLU A 175 -16.81 11.06 10.48
C GLU A 175 -15.72 11.71 9.65
N GLN A 176 -14.51 11.68 10.17
CA GLN A 176 -13.30 12.19 9.56
C GLN A 176 -12.27 11.08 9.48
N PHE A 177 -11.54 11.08 8.38
CA PHE A 177 -10.57 10.05 8.07
C PHE A 177 -9.18 10.64 7.92
N CYS A 178 -8.18 9.93 8.43
CA CYS A 178 -6.76 10.21 8.20
C CYS A 178 -6.08 9.03 7.49
N ASP A 179 -4.79 9.20 7.22
CA ASP A 179 -3.96 8.23 6.52
C ASP A 179 -4.06 6.82 7.11
N GLY A 180 -4.24 5.83 6.23
CA GLY A 180 -4.39 4.42 6.60
C GLY A 180 -3.13 3.83 7.25
N GLY A 181 -1.95 4.43 7.00
CA GLY A 181 -0.66 3.94 7.47
C GLY A 181 -0.50 3.93 8.99
N VAL A 182 -1.40 4.62 9.69
CA VAL A 182 -1.52 4.57 11.16
C VAL A 182 -1.94 3.18 11.66
N ARG A 183 -2.66 2.39 10.84
CA ARG A 183 -3.12 1.04 11.20
C ARG A 183 -2.77 -0.07 10.23
N GLU A 184 -2.68 0.23 8.93
CA GLU A 184 -2.25 -0.73 7.91
C GLU A 184 -1.56 0.03 6.78
N ASN A 185 -0.23 0.00 6.77
CA ASN A 185 0.58 0.73 5.79
C ASN A 185 0.64 -0.01 4.46
N THR A 186 0.65 -1.33 4.45
CA THR A 186 0.57 -2.17 3.24
C THR A 186 -0.69 -3.02 3.31
N PRO A 187 -1.77 -2.68 2.59
CA PRO A 187 -3.09 -3.27 2.80
C PRO A 187 -3.24 -4.67 2.20
N LEU A 188 -2.54 -5.63 2.82
CA LEU A 188 -2.49 -7.03 2.44
C LEU A 188 -3.72 -7.78 2.92
N GLN A 189 -4.23 -7.45 4.11
CA GLN A 189 -5.30 -8.22 4.73
C GLN A 189 -6.56 -8.22 3.86
N VAL A 190 -6.98 -7.04 3.40
CA VAL A 190 -8.17 -6.90 2.52
C VAL A 190 -8.00 -7.65 1.21
N ALA A 191 -6.80 -7.71 0.64
CA ALA A 191 -6.56 -8.47 -0.59
C ALA A 191 -6.65 -9.99 -0.36
N VAL A 192 -6.02 -10.50 0.70
CA VAL A 192 -6.05 -11.93 1.06
C VAL A 192 -7.47 -12.39 1.39
N GLU A 193 -8.20 -11.63 2.21
CA GLU A 193 -9.56 -11.98 2.63
C GLU A 193 -10.58 -11.90 1.49
N ASN A 194 -10.27 -11.18 0.41
CA ASN A 194 -11.08 -11.12 -0.80
C ASN A 194 -10.56 -12.00 -1.95
N GLY A 195 -9.81 -13.06 -1.61
CA GLY A 195 -9.51 -14.16 -2.54
C GLY A 195 -8.23 -14.03 -3.35
N ALA A 196 -7.34 -13.09 -3.00
CA ALA A 196 -6.02 -13.04 -3.61
C ALA A 196 -5.21 -14.31 -3.30
N THR A 197 -4.68 -14.93 -4.34
CA THR A 197 -3.86 -16.16 -4.29
C THR A 197 -2.42 -15.89 -4.70
N GLU A 198 -2.20 -14.79 -5.44
CA GLU A 198 -0.88 -14.26 -5.78
C GLU A 198 -0.93 -12.76 -5.54
N ILE A 199 0.04 -12.24 -4.79
CA ILE A 199 0.12 -10.82 -4.42
C ILE A 199 1.49 -10.29 -4.78
N ILE A 200 1.53 -9.18 -5.51
CA ILE A 200 2.71 -8.33 -5.57
C ILE A 200 2.51 -7.20 -4.56
N ALA A 201 3.33 -7.22 -3.51
CA ALA A 201 3.28 -6.28 -2.41
C ALA A 201 4.49 -5.36 -2.46
N ILE A 202 4.26 -4.06 -2.58
CA ILE A 202 5.30 -3.05 -2.67
C ILE A 202 5.25 -2.20 -1.40
N SER A 203 6.32 -2.19 -0.61
CA SER A 203 6.45 -1.34 0.58
C SER A 203 7.68 -0.43 0.46
N MET A 204 7.53 0.80 0.95
CA MET A 204 8.55 1.85 0.85
C MET A 204 9.47 1.89 2.08
N GLY A 205 9.17 1.06 3.09
CA GLY A 205 10.04 0.84 4.24
C GLY A 205 11.03 -0.31 3.96
N PRO A 206 12.28 -0.21 4.44
CA PRO A 206 13.25 -1.28 4.27
C PRO A 206 12.86 -2.52 5.08
N LYS A 207 13.53 -3.67 4.87
CA LYS A 207 13.28 -4.87 5.69
C LYS A 207 13.78 -4.68 7.12
N VAL A 208 13.25 -5.48 8.06
CA VAL A 208 13.70 -5.48 9.47
C VAL A 208 15.22 -5.62 9.54
N GLY A 209 15.87 -4.79 10.36
CA GLY A 209 17.33 -4.76 10.52
C GLY A 209 18.07 -3.83 9.54
N GLN A 210 17.37 -3.22 8.59
CA GLN A 210 17.94 -2.27 7.62
C GLN A 210 17.48 -0.81 7.86
N SER A 211 16.79 -0.54 8.97
CA SER A 211 16.37 0.82 9.32
C SER A 211 17.53 1.65 9.86
N VAL A 212 17.75 2.82 9.27
CA VAL A 212 18.65 3.85 9.80
C VAL A 212 17.78 4.85 10.55
N PHE A 213 17.74 4.77 11.88
CA PHE A 213 17.12 5.80 12.71
C PHE A 213 18.02 7.04 12.77
N SER A 214 17.41 8.22 12.96
CA SER A 214 18.14 9.50 13.05
C SER A 214 19.23 9.44 14.12
N SER A 215 20.44 9.85 13.78
CA SER A 215 21.56 10.03 14.72
C SER A 215 21.55 11.40 15.41
N SER A 216 20.56 12.25 15.11
CA SER A 216 20.50 13.64 15.58
C SER A 216 19.43 13.83 16.65
N PHE A 217 19.73 14.64 17.67
CA PHE A 217 18.76 15.00 18.72
C PHE A 217 17.60 15.82 18.15
N LEU A 218 16.38 15.34 18.34
CA LEU A 218 15.15 16.04 17.98
C LEU A 218 14.72 16.94 19.14
N THR A 219 14.63 18.25 18.91
CA THR A 219 14.29 19.24 19.96
C THR A 219 12.98 19.97 19.71
N LYS A 220 12.46 19.93 18.47
CA LYS A 220 11.19 20.58 18.10
C LYS A 220 10.05 19.57 18.23
N ALA A 221 8.94 19.97 18.88
CA ALA A 221 7.77 19.11 19.07
C ALA A 221 7.23 18.52 17.76
N THR A 222 7.20 19.31 16.68
CA THR A 222 6.75 18.84 15.36
C THR A 222 7.66 17.79 14.75
N ALA A 223 8.99 17.91 14.92
CA ALA A 223 9.95 16.91 14.49
C ALA A 223 9.88 15.63 15.34
N ILE A 224 9.65 15.76 16.66
CA ILE A 224 9.44 14.61 17.54
C ILE A 224 8.18 13.84 17.15
N LEU A 225 7.06 14.55 16.93
CA LEU A 225 5.79 13.93 16.54
C LEU A 225 5.87 13.30 15.14
N GLY A 226 6.50 13.99 14.18
CA GLY A 226 6.77 13.48 12.83
C GLY A 226 7.55 12.17 12.87
N PHE A 227 8.70 12.17 13.54
CA PHE A 227 9.55 11.00 13.70
C PHE A 227 8.84 9.84 14.40
N THR A 228 8.04 10.14 15.43
CA THR A 228 7.26 9.13 16.15
C THR A 228 6.22 8.47 15.23
N ILE A 229 5.51 9.27 14.41
CA ILE A 229 4.56 8.74 13.44
C ILE A 229 5.24 7.93 12.35
N ASP A 230 6.39 8.38 11.81
CA ASP A 230 7.14 7.61 10.80
C ASP A 230 7.64 6.27 11.39
N THR A 231 8.06 6.28 12.65
CA THR A 231 8.48 5.07 13.39
C THR A 231 7.30 4.10 13.55
N PHE A 232 6.15 4.57 14.03
CA PHE A 232 4.97 3.72 14.19
C PHE A 232 4.43 3.22 12.85
N SER A 233 4.39 4.07 11.82
CA SER A 233 3.94 3.68 10.48
C SER A 233 4.89 2.64 9.86
N THR A 234 6.19 2.75 10.13
CA THR A 234 7.18 1.74 9.73
C THR A 234 6.94 0.42 10.46
N ASP A 235 6.72 0.43 11.76
CA ASP A 235 6.43 -0.78 12.55
C ASP A 235 5.13 -1.46 12.11
N VAL A 236 4.06 -0.68 11.89
CA VAL A 236 2.82 -1.14 11.26
C VAL A 236 3.13 -1.81 9.92
N GLY A 237 3.87 -1.15 9.03
CA GLY A 237 4.26 -1.71 7.74
C GLY A 237 5.09 -2.99 7.80
N GLN A 238 5.87 -3.22 8.88
CA GLN A 238 6.51 -4.52 9.10
C GLN A 238 5.49 -5.57 9.57
N ASN A 239 4.62 -5.20 10.50
CA ASN A 239 3.64 -6.09 11.08
C ASN A 239 2.57 -6.55 10.07
N ASP A 240 2.24 -5.72 9.07
CA ASP A 240 1.30 -6.06 7.98
C ASP A 240 1.70 -7.34 7.23
N TYR A 241 3.00 -7.65 7.18
CA TYR A 241 3.51 -8.84 6.48
C TYR A 241 3.61 -10.07 7.38
N ARG A 242 3.60 -9.93 8.70
CA ARG A 242 3.86 -11.04 9.63
C ARG A 242 2.80 -12.13 9.50
N LEU A 243 1.51 -11.75 9.52
CA LEU A 243 0.42 -12.71 9.44
C LEU A 243 0.31 -13.35 8.04
N PRO A 244 0.33 -12.60 6.92
CA PRO A 244 0.36 -13.20 5.59
C PRO A 244 1.54 -14.15 5.36
N THR A 245 2.74 -13.78 5.79
CA THR A 245 3.94 -14.64 5.68
C THR A 245 3.79 -15.90 6.52
N PHE A 246 3.37 -15.78 7.78
CA PHE A 246 3.11 -16.94 8.63
C PHE A 246 2.07 -17.88 8.02
N VAL A 247 0.96 -17.34 7.48
CA VAL A 247 -0.06 -18.14 6.79
C VAL A 247 0.54 -18.85 5.56
N ALA A 248 1.37 -18.16 4.77
CA ALA A 248 2.03 -18.75 3.62
C ALA A 248 3.00 -19.89 4.01
N GLU A 249 3.81 -19.69 5.05
CA GLU A 249 4.73 -20.69 5.58
C GLU A 249 4.00 -21.93 6.10
N VAL A 250 2.92 -21.75 6.88
CA VAL A 250 2.13 -22.88 7.38
C VAL A 250 1.44 -23.61 6.22
N ASN A 251 0.89 -22.89 5.23
CA ASN A 251 0.30 -23.51 4.04
C ASN A 251 1.34 -24.33 3.25
N GLN A 252 2.55 -23.81 3.08
CA GLN A 252 3.65 -24.51 2.42
C GLN A 252 4.07 -25.76 3.21
N TYR A 253 4.15 -25.65 4.54
CA TYR A 253 4.45 -26.77 5.42
C TYR A 253 3.37 -27.87 5.31
N LEU A 254 2.09 -27.51 5.40
CA LEU A 254 0.98 -28.46 5.26
C LEU A 254 0.98 -29.15 3.89
N ALA A 255 1.28 -28.41 2.81
CA ALA A 255 1.41 -28.98 1.47
C ALA A 255 2.57 -30.00 1.40
N THR A 256 3.71 -29.65 2.00
CA THR A 256 4.89 -30.54 2.08
C THR A 256 4.57 -31.82 2.86
N VAL A 257 3.90 -31.69 4.02
CA VAL A 257 3.47 -32.86 4.83
C VAL A 257 2.53 -33.77 4.03
N LYS A 258 1.52 -33.20 3.36
CA LYS A 258 0.60 -33.98 2.51
C LYS A 258 1.35 -34.71 1.39
N SER A 259 2.28 -34.04 0.72
CA SER A 259 3.11 -34.64 -0.33
C SER A 259 3.97 -35.78 0.21
N GLN A 260 4.57 -35.61 1.39
CA GLN A 260 5.40 -36.64 2.01
C GLN A 260 4.59 -37.86 2.47
N LEU A 261 3.40 -37.66 3.03
CA LEU A 261 2.48 -38.75 3.38
C LEU A 261 2.08 -39.56 2.14
N ALA A 262 1.76 -38.88 1.03
CA ALA A 262 1.44 -39.54 -0.23
C ALA A 262 2.64 -40.34 -0.77
N ALA A 263 3.85 -39.75 -0.73
CA ALA A 263 5.08 -40.44 -1.14
C ALA A 263 5.40 -41.67 -0.27
N ASN A 264 4.99 -41.66 1.00
CA ASN A 264 5.13 -42.78 1.93
C ASN A 264 3.96 -43.78 1.87
N GLY A 265 3.09 -43.71 0.87
CA GLY A 265 2.04 -44.69 0.60
C GLY A 265 0.73 -44.49 1.36
N VAL A 266 0.54 -43.35 2.03
CA VAL A 266 -0.76 -43.02 2.66
C VAL A 266 -1.76 -42.65 1.56
N SER A 267 -2.97 -43.23 1.61
CA SER A 267 -3.97 -42.98 0.56
C SER A 267 -4.45 -41.52 0.57
N PRO A 268 -4.81 -40.96 -0.60
CA PRO A 268 -5.33 -39.59 -0.69
C PRO A 268 -6.56 -39.32 0.19
N SER A 269 -7.43 -40.32 0.39
CA SER A 269 -8.62 -40.20 1.25
C SER A 269 -8.23 -40.02 2.73
N VAL A 270 -7.29 -40.84 3.22
CA VAL A 270 -6.80 -40.74 4.60
C VAL A 270 -6.09 -39.40 4.82
N ILE A 271 -5.28 -38.95 3.84
CA ILE A 271 -4.66 -37.63 3.89
C ILE A 271 -5.73 -36.54 3.92
N ALA A 272 -6.77 -36.59 3.09
CA ALA A 272 -7.81 -35.57 3.10
C ALA A 272 -8.55 -35.51 4.45
N GLU A 273 -9.00 -36.65 4.98
CA GLU A 273 -9.73 -36.75 6.24
C GLU A 273 -8.90 -36.28 7.45
N SER A 274 -7.58 -36.51 7.43
CA SER A 274 -6.67 -36.15 8.53
C SER A 274 -6.54 -34.64 8.77
N PHE A 275 -6.95 -33.79 7.81
CA PHE A 275 -6.84 -32.33 7.91
C PHE A 275 -8.20 -31.62 8.01
N VAL A 276 -9.30 -32.38 8.18
CA VAL A 276 -10.68 -31.85 8.26
C VAL A 276 -11.22 -31.84 9.70
N THR A 277 -10.59 -32.58 10.62
CA THR A 277 -11.14 -32.88 11.96
C THR A 277 -10.96 -31.78 13.01
N ALA A 278 -10.02 -30.84 12.82
CA ALA A 278 -9.83 -29.70 13.69
C ALA A 278 -10.23 -28.40 12.97
N THR A 279 -10.74 -27.40 13.71
CA THR A 279 -10.92 -26.04 13.19
C THR A 279 -9.57 -25.52 12.72
N ASN A 280 -9.31 -25.62 11.42
CA ASN A 280 -8.09 -25.13 10.82
C ASN A 280 -8.30 -23.64 10.46
N PRO A 281 -7.71 -22.69 11.21
CA PRO A 281 -7.95 -21.26 11.00
C PRO A 281 -7.41 -20.74 9.65
N ILE A 282 -6.68 -21.58 8.91
CA ILE A 282 -6.11 -21.26 7.60
C ILE A 282 -6.61 -22.18 6.47
N SER A 283 -7.48 -23.15 6.73
CA SER A 283 -7.93 -24.12 5.69
C SER A 283 -8.68 -23.48 4.54
N SER A 284 -9.36 -22.36 4.78
CA SER A 284 -10.07 -21.58 3.77
C SER A 284 -9.18 -20.55 3.07
N LYS A 285 -7.92 -20.37 3.51
CA LYS A 285 -7.00 -19.40 2.93
C LYS A 285 -6.10 -20.12 1.93
N PRO A 286 -6.18 -19.78 0.63
CA PRO A 286 -5.38 -20.46 -0.40
C PRO A 286 -3.88 -20.28 -0.14
N LEU A 287 -3.06 -21.15 -0.74
CA LEU A 287 -1.62 -20.97 -0.76
C LEU A 287 -1.31 -19.60 -1.38
N LEU A 288 -0.78 -18.69 -0.58
CA LEU A 288 -0.52 -17.32 -0.96
C LEU A 288 0.88 -17.21 -1.54
N LYS A 289 0.99 -16.92 -2.83
CA LYS A 289 2.26 -16.55 -3.46
C LYS A 289 2.50 -15.05 -3.26
N LEU A 290 3.35 -14.69 -2.31
CA LEU A 290 3.66 -13.31 -1.96
C LEU A 290 5.00 -12.86 -2.58
N HIS A 291 4.95 -11.90 -3.50
CA HIS A 291 6.12 -11.18 -4.00
C HIS A 291 6.26 -9.87 -3.22
N GLU A 292 7.05 -9.91 -2.15
CA GLU A 292 7.41 -8.73 -1.38
C GLU A 292 8.58 -7.98 -2.04
N ILE A 293 8.35 -6.72 -2.41
CA ILE A 293 9.33 -5.83 -3.02
C ILE A 293 9.51 -4.60 -2.14
N ARG A 294 10.72 -4.39 -1.63
CA ARG A 294 11.08 -3.33 -0.68
C ARG A 294 12.45 -2.75 -1.00
N PRO A 295 12.75 -1.49 -0.65
CA PRO A 295 14.11 -0.97 -0.78
C PRO A 295 15.06 -1.66 0.21
N ASP A 296 16.34 -1.78 -0.16
CA ASP A 296 17.40 -2.28 0.74
C ASP A 296 17.91 -1.20 1.72
N ILE A 297 17.47 0.05 1.52
CA ILE A 297 17.92 1.23 2.27
C ILE A 297 16.73 2.03 2.81
N ASN A 298 16.99 2.86 3.81
CA ASN A 298 15.97 3.76 4.35
C ASN A 298 15.74 4.95 3.39
N LEU A 299 14.56 4.98 2.75
CA LEU A 299 14.15 6.07 1.88
C LEU A 299 13.65 7.32 2.63
N SER A 300 13.57 7.30 3.96
CA SER A 300 13.20 8.46 4.78
C SER A 300 14.39 9.40 5.07
N SER A 301 15.57 9.20 4.47
CA SER A 301 16.69 10.13 4.63
C SER A 301 16.53 11.38 3.74
N ASP A 302 17.22 12.46 4.08
CA ASP A 302 17.26 13.69 3.26
C ASP A 302 17.85 13.47 1.87
N GLU A 303 18.59 12.36 1.64
CA GLU A 303 19.05 11.98 0.30
C GLU A 303 17.89 11.56 -0.61
N PHE A 304 16.79 11.06 -0.03
CA PHE A 304 15.64 10.50 -0.72
C PHE A 304 14.35 11.25 -0.40
N GLY A 305 13.37 10.59 0.21
CA GLY A 305 12.04 11.14 0.48
C GLY A 305 11.93 11.96 1.76
N GLY A 306 13.01 12.08 2.54
CA GLY A 306 13.03 12.80 3.81
C GLY A 306 12.11 12.18 4.88
N GLU A 307 12.12 12.77 6.07
CA GLU A 307 11.28 12.34 7.19
C GLU A 307 9.80 12.30 6.77
N GLY A 308 9.11 11.19 7.07
CA GLY A 308 7.71 10.97 6.69
C GLY A 308 7.46 10.80 5.18
N GLY A 309 8.50 10.85 4.33
CA GLY A 309 8.33 10.84 2.87
C GLY A 309 7.83 12.17 2.29
N LEU A 310 8.02 13.27 3.00
CA LEU A 310 7.46 14.58 2.66
C LEU A 310 8.38 15.50 1.85
N LEU A 311 9.51 14.96 1.36
CA LEU A 311 10.42 15.65 0.44
C LEU A 311 10.15 15.25 -1.02
N PHE A 312 9.24 15.97 -1.65
CA PHE A 312 8.95 15.90 -3.08
C PHE A 312 9.97 16.73 -3.86
N ASP A 313 11.04 16.06 -4.27
CA ASP A 313 12.06 16.60 -5.17
C ASP A 313 12.16 15.73 -6.43
N PRO A 314 11.95 16.29 -7.63
CA PRO A 314 12.01 15.55 -8.90
C PRO A 314 13.29 14.74 -9.14
N VAL A 315 14.45 15.21 -8.67
CA VAL A 315 15.73 14.50 -8.86
C VAL A 315 15.76 13.27 -7.94
N LYS A 316 15.42 13.45 -6.66
CA LYS A 316 15.38 12.36 -5.67
C LYS A 316 14.32 11.32 -6.01
N MET A 317 13.15 11.76 -6.46
CA MET A 317 12.08 10.85 -6.88
C MET A 317 12.48 10.03 -8.11
N ARG A 318 13.18 10.62 -9.09
CA ARG A 318 13.77 9.86 -10.22
C ARG A 318 14.78 8.82 -9.74
N MET A 319 15.63 9.14 -8.77
CA MET A 319 16.57 8.17 -8.19
C MET A 319 15.83 7.01 -7.53
N MET A 320 14.80 7.29 -6.72
CA MET A 320 13.96 6.25 -6.10
C MET A 320 13.22 5.40 -7.13
N MET A 321 12.74 5.99 -8.22
CA MET A 321 12.09 5.26 -9.32
C MET A 321 13.06 4.30 -10.00
N THR A 322 14.28 4.73 -10.32
CA THR A 322 15.31 3.82 -10.84
C THR A 322 15.60 2.68 -9.87
N MET A 323 15.72 2.99 -8.58
CA MET A 323 15.95 1.97 -7.55
C MET A 323 14.81 0.94 -7.46
N GLY A 324 13.56 1.38 -7.57
CA GLY A 324 12.39 0.50 -7.61
C GLY A 324 12.42 -0.44 -8.81
N PHE A 325 12.75 0.09 -9.98
CA PHE A 325 12.91 -0.70 -11.20
C PHE A 325 13.98 -1.80 -11.03
N ASP A 326 15.17 -1.41 -10.54
CA ASP A 326 16.28 -2.34 -10.33
C ASP A 326 16.00 -3.38 -9.25
N MET A 327 15.27 -3.01 -8.20
CA MET A 327 14.85 -3.94 -7.17
C MET A 327 13.88 -4.99 -7.71
N ALA A 328 12.85 -4.56 -8.46
CA ALA A 328 11.92 -5.48 -9.10
C ALA A 328 12.64 -6.41 -10.08
N LYS A 329 13.59 -5.88 -10.86
CA LYS A 329 14.44 -6.68 -11.76
C LYS A 329 15.19 -7.76 -11.01
N ARG A 330 15.87 -7.42 -9.91
CA ARG A 330 16.60 -8.39 -9.08
C ARG A 330 15.66 -9.46 -8.52
N HIS A 331 14.52 -9.05 -7.97
CA HIS A 331 13.53 -9.96 -7.39
C HIS A 331 13.02 -11.00 -8.41
N PHE A 332 12.52 -10.55 -9.56
CA PHE A 332 11.95 -11.47 -10.55
C PHE A 332 13.00 -12.26 -11.32
N SER A 333 14.20 -11.74 -11.52
CA SER A 333 15.30 -12.52 -12.13
C SER A 333 15.76 -13.66 -11.23
N GLY A 334 15.73 -13.47 -9.90
CA GLY A 334 16.08 -14.51 -8.93
C GLY A 334 15.06 -15.63 -8.79
N LEU A 335 13.84 -15.45 -9.31
CA LEU A 335 12.78 -16.47 -9.30
C LEU A 335 12.83 -17.41 -10.51
N VAL A 336 13.59 -17.06 -11.55
CA VAL A 336 13.87 -17.97 -12.66
C VAL A 336 14.86 -19.00 -12.15
N PRO A 337 14.57 -20.31 -12.17
CA PRO A 337 15.53 -21.33 -11.78
C PRO A 337 16.82 -21.11 -12.57
N ALA A 338 17.97 -21.13 -11.91
CA ALA A 338 19.22 -21.29 -12.63
C ALA A 338 19.05 -22.50 -13.55
N GLY A 339 19.08 -22.28 -14.87
CA GLY A 339 19.01 -23.36 -15.83
C GLY A 339 20.05 -24.42 -15.48
N PRO A 340 19.85 -25.69 -15.87
CA PRO A 340 20.83 -26.73 -15.57
C PRO A 340 22.20 -26.25 -16.06
N SER A 341 23.12 -26.07 -15.12
CA SER A 341 24.52 -25.80 -15.43
C SER A 341 25.02 -26.97 -16.28
N LEU A 342 25.32 -26.68 -17.55
CA LEU A 342 25.93 -27.61 -18.50
C LEU A 342 27.31 -28.06 -18.04
#